data_AF-A0A6N9T2D4-F1
#
_entry.id   AF-A0A6N9T2D4-F1
#
_cell.length_a   1.000
_cell.length_b   1.000
_cell.length_c   1.000
_cell.angle_alpha   90.00
_cell.angle_beta   90.00
_cell.angle_gamma   90.00
#
_symmetry.space_group_name_H-M   'P 1'
#
loop_
_entity.id
_entity.type
_entity.pdbx_description
1 polymer ?
#
loop_
_entity_poly.entity_id
_entity_poly.type
_entity_poly.pdbx_seq_one_letter_code
_entity_poly.pdbx_strand_id
1 'polypeptide(L)'
;MILALGWSGFLARMHLQGTGSVVDRIEAAALDWRVIAAGPLAPPDGIAIVAIDDATVAAEAGYPLARDRLARIVDTIAASGAKAIAIDMLFAKGAAADPKDAALAEALARLPSVIAAAASFDKSLSSLVPVAKDVLAPAAVFAASAKVGLVNVATDAGGTPRQMPLVVVTPTGPQPSIVLTAAGLGVEIPPSLAGDTLQLGETTRRLDIGWHLPIRFYGPTGAITTVSASGLLGGEADERLDGRLVFLGVTATAIGDNFATPFDPQMPGVEVLATAAANLVDGTQLIRDGAVRRIDAVAAVSLTLLSVAAVALLPLPIALVASLGALVAWLGATFLAITSGYWLAAILPIVAVVPPAALAALLRLRRDRQISRRLAAAEAALRRFQPQALAEHIARNPDYLTVPEERDVAVLFVDLAGFTGMSERLGAARSRDLLKEFHSLVVEELLPRGGVVLSFMGDGAMVVFGLPEPSPQDATNAVRASLGVIAAVRRWIAESRTETALQGVRLGAHYGPVVLSRLGHDDAQHITATGDSVNVASRLMEVGKAQHADIVISAALWDVADTAGVELPARWEVVPIRGRGEAMKVALWS
;
A
#
# COMPACT_ATOMS: atom_id res chain seq x y z
N MET A 1 4.19 11.92 -5.39
CA MET A 1 3.01 12.66 -5.85
C MET A 1 2.86 12.71 -7.37
N ILE A 2 3.80 13.28 -8.13
CA ILE A 2 3.68 13.40 -9.60
C ILE A 2 3.44 12.05 -10.29
N LEU A 3 4.25 11.03 -9.98
CA LEU A 3 4.07 9.67 -10.53
C LEU A 3 2.71 9.06 -10.15
N ALA A 4 2.23 9.33 -8.94
CA ALA A 4 0.95 8.84 -8.46
C ALA A 4 -0.21 9.48 -9.23
N LEU A 5 -0.14 10.79 -9.47
CA LEU A 5 -1.10 11.54 -10.30
C LEU A 5 -1.07 11.07 -11.76
N GLY A 6 0.12 10.82 -12.31
CA GLY A 6 0.26 10.28 -13.67
C GLY A 6 -0.38 8.90 -13.82
N TRP A 7 -0.15 8.00 -12.85
CA TRP A 7 -0.73 6.66 -12.82
C TRP A 7 -2.26 6.68 -12.68
N SER A 8 -2.78 7.33 -11.63
CA SER A 8 -4.21 7.38 -11.38
C SER A 8 -4.96 8.18 -12.44
N GLY A 9 -4.35 9.24 -12.98
CA GLY A 9 -4.88 10.02 -14.10
C GLY A 9 -4.94 9.24 -15.41
N PHE A 10 -3.95 8.39 -15.69
CA PHE A 10 -3.99 7.47 -16.84
C PHE A 10 -5.15 6.48 -16.71
N LEU A 11 -5.30 5.82 -15.56
CA LEU A 11 -6.40 4.88 -15.31
C LEU A 11 -7.77 5.57 -15.37
N ALA A 12 -7.91 6.74 -14.75
CA ALA A 12 -9.12 7.55 -14.79
C ALA A 12 -9.50 7.93 -16.23
N ARG A 13 -8.53 8.32 -17.06
CA ARG A 13 -8.76 8.63 -18.47
C ARG A 13 -9.24 7.41 -19.26
N MET A 14 -8.60 6.25 -19.08
CA MET A 14 -9.01 4.99 -19.73
C MET A 14 -10.44 4.61 -19.33
N HIS A 15 -10.79 4.74 -18.05
CA HIS A 15 -12.14 4.48 -17.53
C HIS A 15 -13.19 5.41 -18.15
N LEU A 16 -12.90 6.71 -18.25
CA LEU A 16 -13.80 7.69 -18.85
C LEU A 16 -13.97 7.50 -20.37
N GLN A 17 -12.97 6.94 -21.05
CA GLN A 17 -13.02 6.62 -22.46
C GLN A 17 -13.71 5.28 -22.75
N GLY A 18 -14.03 4.48 -21.73
CA GLY A 18 -14.65 3.16 -21.88
C GLY A 18 -13.79 2.15 -22.65
N THR A 19 -12.46 2.35 -22.67
CA THR A 19 -11.53 1.42 -23.31
C THR A 19 -11.41 0.17 -22.45
N GLY A 20 -11.95 -0.97 -22.90
CA GLY A 20 -11.88 -2.24 -22.18
C GLY A 20 -10.45 -2.59 -21.77
N SER A 21 -10.23 -2.68 -20.46
CA SER A 21 -8.95 -2.91 -19.82
C SER A 21 -8.96 -4.18 -18.97
N VAL A 22 -7.80 -4.61 -18.48
CA VAL A 22 -7.72 -5.72 -17.53
C VAL A 22 -8.50 -5.40 -16.24
N VAL A 23 -8.60 -4.11 -15.87
CA VAL A 23 -9.35 -3.63 -14.72
C VAL A 23 -10.84 -3.92 -14.89
N ASP A 24 -11.38 -3.74 -16.09
CA ASP A 24 -12.81 -3.97 -16.37
C ASP A 24 -13.20 -5.45 -16.23
N ARG A 25 -12.28 -6.37 -16.50
CA ARG A 25 -12.53 -7.82 -16.31
C ARG A 25 -12.69 -8.18 -14.84
N ILE A 26 -11.85 -7.61 -13.99
CA ILE A 26 -11.91 -7.82 -12.54
C ILE A 26 -13.13 -7.10 -11.96
N GLU A 27 -13.43 -5.89 -12.48
CA GLU A 27 -14.64 -5.14 -12.12
C GLU A 27 -15.92 -5.89 -12.46
N ALA A 28 -15.98 -6.58 -13.61
CA ALA A 28 -17.12 -7.39 -14.01
C ALA A 28 -17.40 -8.52 -13.01
N ALA A 29 -16.37 -9.27 -12.60
CA ALA A 29 -16.51 -10.27 -11.55
C ALA A 29 -16.94 -9.65 -10.21
N ALA A 30 -16.34 -8.52 -9.82
CA ALA A 30 -16.72 -7.81 -8.59
C ALA A 30 -18.16 -7.26 -8.63
N LEU A 31 -18.69 -6.93 -9.81
CA LEU A 31 -20.09 -6.52 -9.96
C LEU A 31 -21.02 -7.70 -9.66
N ASP A 32 -20.77 -8.88 -10.21
CA ASP A 32 -21.62 -10.05 -9.97
C ASP A 32 -21.76 -10.37 -8.49
N TRP A 33 -20.63 -10.41 -7.79
CA TRP A 33 -20.63 -10.63 -6.34
C TRP A 33 -21.51 -9.62 -5.60
N ARG A 34 -21.45 -8.35 -6.01
CA ARG A 34 -22.28 -7.28 -5.42
C ARG A 34 -23.76 -7.42 -5.77
N VAL A 35 -24.08 -7.80 -7.01
CA VAL A 35 -25.47 -8.03 -7.47
C VAL A 35 -26.08 -9.23 -6.74
N ILE A 36 -25.34 -10.34 -6.66
CA ILE A 36 -25.77 -11.54 -5.92
C ILE A 36 -25.96 -11.21 -4.44
N ALA A 37 -25.02 -10.49 -3.83
CA ALA A 37 -25.11 -10.10 -2.43
C ALA A 37 -26.23 -9.07 -2.14
N ALA A 38 -26.60 -8.25 -3.12
CA ALA A 38 -27.78 -7.38 -3.03
C ALA A 38 -29.11 -8.16 -3.10
N GLY A 39 -29.07 -9.37 -3.66
CA GLY A 39 -30.21 -10.28 -3.76
C GLY A 39 -31.09 -10.03 -5.00
N PRO A 40 -32.02 -10.96 -5.28
CA PRO A 40 -32.98 -10.82 -6.37
C PRO A 40 -33.98 -9.68 -6.09
N LEU A 41 -34.58 -9.16 -7.17
CA LEU A 41 -35.55 -8.08 -7.17
C LEU A 41 -36.86 -8.58 -7.77
N ALA A 42 -37.98 -7.98 -7.35
CA ALA A 42 -39.25 -8.23 -8.03
C ALA A 42 -39.20 -7.61 -9.44
N PRO A 43 -39.46 -8.39 -10.51
CA PRO A 43 -39.57 -7.83 -11.84
C PRO A 43 -40.88 -7.04 -11.97
N PRO A 44 -40.91 -6.03 -12.84
CA PRO A 44 -42.11 -5.25 -13.09
C PRO A 44 -43.16 -6.07 -13.85
N ASP A 45 -44.44 -5.77 -13.61
CA ASP A 45 -45.57 -6.50 -14.19
C ASP A 45 -45.80 -6.21 -15.68
N GLY A 46 -45.16 -5.18 -16.25
CA GLY A 46 -45.40 -4.72 -17.62
C GLY A 46 -44.89 -5.63 -18.73
N ILE A 47 -44.14 -6.70 -18.40
CA ILE A 47 -43.51 -7.60 -19.37
C ILE A 47 -43.81 -9.07 -19.05
N ALA A 48 -43.94 -9.87 -20.10
CA ALA A 48 -44.06 -11.32 -20.00
C ALA A 48 -43.25 -12.01 -21.10
N ILE A 49 -42.94 -13.28 -20.89
CA ILE A 49 -42.27 -14.14 -21.86
C ILE A 49 -43.24 -15.23 -22.29
N VAL A 50 -43.37 -15.43 -23.60
CA VAL A 50 -43.96 -16.65 -24.16
C VAL A 50 -42.82 -17.54 -24.62
N ALA A 51 -42.63 -18.64 -23.90
CA ALA A 51 -41.50 -19.54 -24.04
C ALA A 51 -41.82 -20.66 -25.04
N ILE A 52 -41.01 -20.76 -26.11
CA ILE A 52 -40.91 -21.99 -26.91
C ILE A 52 -40.00 -22.94 -26.13
N ASP A 53 -40.60 -23.62 -25.16
CA ASP A 53 -39.97 -24.54 -24.22
C ASP A 53 -39.93 -25.98 -24.76
N ASP A 54 -39.34 -26.89 -23.99
CA ASP A 54 -39.25 -28.30 -24.35
C ASP A 54 -40.63 -28.95 -24.58
N ALA A 55 -41.67 -28.50 -23.86
CA ALA A 55 -43.04 -28.96 -24.04
C ALA A 55 -43.61 -28.54 -25.40
N THR A 56 -43.37 -27.29 -25.81
CA THR A 56 -43.78 -26.77 -27.12
C THR A 56 -43.07 -27.51 -28.26
N VAL A 57 -41.75 -27.72 -28.14
CA VAL A 57 -40.97 -28.45 -29.15
C VAL A 57 -41.43 -29.90 -29.26
N ALA A 58 -41.76 -30.56 -28.15
CA ALA A 58 -42.31 -31.90 -28.15
C ALA A 58 -43.71 -31.97 -28.78
N ALA A 59 -44.58 -31.00 -28.49
CA ALA A 59 -45.94 -30.95 -29.01
C ALA A 59 -46.00 -30.72 -30.54
N GLU A 60 -45.08 -29.91 -31.08
CA GLU A 60 -45.02 -29.55 -32.50
C GLU A 60 -44.01 -30.38 -33.32
N ALA A 61 -43.50 -31.48 -32.75
CA ALA A 61 -42.57 -32.41 -33.39
C ALA A 61 -41.27 -31.78 -33.92
N GLY A 62 -40.78 -30.72 -33.27
CA GLY A 62 -39.46 -30.14 -33.53
C GLY A 62 -39.42 -28.61 -33.60
N TYR A 63 -38.22 -28.11 -33.92
CA TYR A 63 -37.92 -26.70 -34.15
C TYR A 63 -37.11 -26.57 -35.45
N PRO A 64 -37.28 -25.50 -36.26
CA PRO A 64 -38.15 -24.33 -36.05
C PRO A 64 -39.64 -24.66 -36.16
N LEU A 65 -40.46 -23.94 -35.38
CA LEU A 65 -41.92 -24.06 -35.46
C LEU A 65 -42.43 -23.66 -36.85
N ALA A 66 -43.46 -24.35 -37.33
CA ALA A 66 -44.10 -24.00 -38.60
C ALA A 66 -44.73 -22.59 -38.53
N ARG A 67 -44.68 -21.86 -39.65
CA ARG A 67 -45.15 -20.47 -39.74
C ARG A 67 -46.63 -20.30 -39.37
N ASP A 68 -47.47 -21.27 -39.72
CA ASP A 68 -48.89 -21.30 -39.35
C ASP A 68 -49.13 -21.61 -37.85
N ARG A 69 -48.18 -22.27 -37.18
CA ARG A 69 -48.21 -22.46 -35.72
C ARG A 69 -47.80 -21.19 -35.00
N LEU A 70 -46.75 -20.53 -35.47
CA LEU A 70 -46.35 -19.20 -34.97
C LEU A 70 -47.47 -18.18 -35.15
N ALA A 71 -48.16 -18.19 -36.30
CA ALA A 71 -49.30 -17.31 -36.55
C ALA A 71 -50.42 -17.50 -35.50
N ARG A 72 -50.77 -18.76 -35.18
CA ARG A 72 -51.75 -19.09 -34.12
C ARG A 72 -51.30 -18.60 -32.75
N ILE A 73 -50.03 -18.80 -32.39
CA ILE A 73 -49.49 -18.32 -31.10
C ILE A 73 -49.60 -16.79 -31.03
N VAL A 74 -49.22 -16.08 -32.10
CA VAL A 74 -49.33 -14.60 -32.17
C VAL A 74 -50.78 -14.14 -32.08
N ASP A 75 -51.71 -14.81 -32.77
CA ASP A 75 -53.14 -14.52 -32.68
C ASP A 75 -53.69 -14.70 -31.26
N THR A 76 -53.30 -15.77 -30.56
CA THR A 76 -53.70 -16.01 -29.17
C THR A 76 -53.07 -14.98 -28.22
N ILE A 77 -51.82 -14.57 -28.43
CA ILE A 77 -51.18 -13.47 -27.68
C ILE A 77 -51.96 -12.17 -27.85
N ALA A 78 -52.38 -11.85 -29.08
CA ALA A 78 -53.20 -10.69 -29.37
C ALA A 78 -54.58 -10.78 -28.68
N ALA A 79 -55.23 -11.95 -28.75
CA ALA A 79 -56.51 -12.20 -28.10
C ALA A 79 -56.44 -12.16 -26.56
N SER A 80 -55.26 -12.41 -25.99
CA SER A 80 -55.00 -12.33 -24.55
C SER A 80 -54.82 -10.90 -24.04
N GLY A 81 -54.94 -9.88 -24.89
CA GLY A 81 -54.85 -8.48 -24.50
C GLY A 81 -53.43 -7.92 -24.44
N ALA A 82 -52.43 -8.60 -25.01
CA ALA A 82 -51.05 -8.12 -25.03
C ALA A 82 -50.93 -6.75 -25.70
N LYS A 83 -50.17 -5.85 -25.07
CA LYS A 83 -49.97 -4.47 -25.56
C LYS A 83 -49.13 -4.43 -26.85
N ALA A 84 -48.12 -5.28 -26.91
CA ALA A 84 -47.18 -5.39 -28.02
C ALA A 84 -46.43 -6.72 -27.96
N ILE A 85 -45.83 -7.14 -29.07
CA ILE A 85 -45.04 -8.38 -29.15
C ILE A 85 -43.65 -8.13 -29.74
N ALA A 86 -42.63 -8.70 -29.12
CA ALA A 86 -41.27 -8.78 -29.64
C ALA A 86 -40.90 -10.24 -29.88
N ILE A 87 -40.50 -10.57 -31.10
CA ILE A 87 -40.21 -11.95 -31.49
C ILE A 87 -38.70 -12.12 -31.69
N ASP A 88 -38.10 -12.91 -30.81
CA ASP A 88 -36.71 -13.32 -30.83
C ASP A 88 -36.51 -14.55 -31.74
N MET A 89 -36.80 -14.35 -33.03
CA MET A 89 -36.62 -15.36 -34.07
C MET A 89 -36.27 -14.70 -35.41
N LEU A 90 -35.29 -15.27 -36.11
CA LEU A 90 -34.89 -14.77 -37.43
C LEU A 90 -35.80 -15.35 -38.52
N PHE A 91 -36.51 -14.46 -39.22
CA PHE A 91 -37.37 -14.80 -40.34
C PHE A 91 -36.70 -14.47 -41.68
N ALA A 92 -35.49 -15.02 -41.88
CA ALA A 92 -34.72 -14.84 -43.11
C ALA A 92 -35.27 -15.72 -44.25
N LYS A 93 -35.26 -15.18 -45.49
CA LYS A 93 -35.63 -15.84 -46.77
C LYS A 93 -36.76 -16.89 -46.68
N GLY A 94 -38.00 -16.46 -46.97
CA GLY A 94 -39.10 -17.35 -47.37
C GLY A 94 -39.12 -17.56 -48.90
N ALA A 95 -39.78 -18.64 -49.34
CA ALA A 95 -40.17 -18.76 -50.75
C ALA A 95 -41.17 -17.64 -51.08
N ALA A 96 -41.06 -17.02 -52.24
CA ALA A 96 -42.06 -16.04 -52.66
C ALA A 96 -43.43 -16.73 -52.72
N ALA A 97 -44.38 -16.25 -51.91
CA ALA A 97 -45.77 -16.69 -51.83
C ALA A 97 -46.05 -18.03 -51.09
N ASP A 98 -45.41 -18.31 -49.96
CA ASP A 98 -45.90 -19.34 -49.02
C ASP A 98 -47.17 -18.82 -48.28
N PRO A 99 -48.34 -19.49 -48.37
CA PRO A 99 -49.55 -19.10 -47.63
C PRO A 99 -49.34 -19.02 -46.11
N LYS A 100 -48.38 -19.79 -45.57
CA LYS A 100 -48.08 -19.78 -44.14
C LYS A 100 -47.30 -18.54 -43.72
N ASP A 101 -46.43 -18.01 -44.59
CA ASP A 101 -45.75 -16.73 -44.36
C ASP A 101 -46.76 -15.58 -44.38
N ALA A 102 -47.75 -15.64 -45.27
CA ALA A 102 -48.84 -14.67 -45.30
C ALA A 102 -49.68 -14.71 -44.01
N ALA A 103 -50.03 -15.90 -43.52
CA ALA A 103 -50.78 -16.05 -42.26
C ALA A 103 -50.01 -15.46 -41.06
N LEU A 104 -48.70 -15.70 -40.95
CA LEU A 104 -47.89 -15.09 -39.90
C LEU A 104 -47.78 -13.57 -40.06
N ALA A 105 -47.64 -13.06 -41.29
CA ALA A 105 -47.58 -11.62 -41.54
C ALA A 105 -48.89 -10.91 -41.19
N GLU A 106 -50.04 -11.55 -41.40
CA GLU A 106 -51.35 -11.06 -40.97
C GLU A 106 -51.49 -11.06 -39.45
N ALA A 107 -51.06 -12.15 -38.79
CA ALA A 107 -51.05 -12.24 -37.32
C ALA A 107 -50.18 -11.14 -36.68
N LEU A 108 -48.98 -10.88 -37.24
CA LEU A 108 -48.09 -9.82 -36.79
C LEU A 108 -48.69 -8.41 -36.92
N ALA A 109 -49.63 -8.21 -37.83
CA ALA A 109 -50.29 -6.93 -38.04
C ALA A 109 -51.43 -6.66 -37.05
N ARG A 110 -51.86 -7.65 -36.25
CA ARG A 110 -52.98 -7.50 -35.29
C ARG A 110 -52.64 -6.64 -34.09
N LEU A 111 -51.36 -6.57 -33.71
CA LEU A 111 -50.87 -5.75 -32.61
C LEU A 111 -49.50 -5.16 -32.95
N PRO A 112 -49.06 -4.10 -32.26
CA PRO A 112 -47.72 -3.55 -32.46
C PRO A 112 -46.65 -4.64 -32.26
N SER A 113 -45.90 -4.93 -33.32
CA SER A 113 -44.95 -6.04 -33.34
C SER A 113 -43.55 -5.59 -33.76
N VAL A 114 -42.54 -6.25 -33.18
CA VAL A 114 -41.15 -6.17 -33.63
C VAL A 114 -40.57 -7.57 -33.84
N ILE A 115 -39.83 -7.74 -34.93
CA ILE A 115 -39.15 -8.99 -35.29
C ILE A 115 -37.63 -8.79 -35.32
N ALA A 116 -36.91 -9.88 -35.03
CA ALA A 116 -35.47 -9.88 -35.00
C ALA A 116 -34.82 -9.77 -36.39
N ALA A 117 -33.80 -8.93 -36.49
CA ALA A 117 -32.73 -9.01 -37.48
C ALA A 117 -31.40 -9.30 -36.76
N ALA A 118 -30.46 -9.96 -37.44
CA ALA A 118 -29.16 -10.27 -36.86
C ALA A 118 -28.03 -9.54 -37.60
N ALA A 119 -27.24 -8.77 -36.86
CA ALA A 119 -25.98 -8.21 -37.36
C ALA A 119 -24.82 -9.21 -37.18
N SER A 120 -23.85 -9.15 -38.07
CA SER A 120 -22.56 -9.85 -37.98
C SER A 120 -21.43 -8.85 -37.74
N PHE A 121 -20.39 -9.25 -37.01
CA PHE A 121 -19.30 -8.36 -36.62
C PHE A 121 -17.93 -9.02 -36.88
N ASP A 122 -16.96 -8.27 -37.38
CA ASP A 122 -15.57 -8.74 -37.55
C ASP A 122 -14.80 -8.75 -36.21
N LYS A 123 -15.23 -7.96 -35.23
CA LYS A 123 -14.70 -7.90 -33.86
C LYS A 123 -15.83 -8.07 -32.86
N SER A 124 -15.51 -8.47 -31.63
CA SER A 124 -16.48 -8.58 -30.53
C SER A 124 -17.33 -7.29 -30.43
N LEU A 125 -18.62 -7.46 -30.08
CA LEU A 125 -19.59 -6.41 -29.76
C LEU A 125 -19.14 -5.45 -28.62
N SER A 126 -17.97 -5.67 -28.03
CA SER A 126 -17.38 -4.89 -26.93
C SER A 126 -16.81 -3.52 -27.30
N SER A 127 -17.04 -3.02 -28.52
CA SER A 127 -16.68 -1.65 -28.89
C SER A 127 -17.66 -0.62 -28.32
N LEU A 128 -17.18 0.60 -28.07
CA LEU A 128 -17.99 1.73 -27.58
C LEU A 128 -19.32 1.91 -28.32
N VAL A 129 -19.31 1.88 -29.64
CA VAL A 129 -20.53 1.78 -30.46
C VAL A 129 -20.29 0.64 -31.45
N PRO A 130 -21.07 -0.45 -31.40
CA PRO A 130 -20.87 -1.58 -32.30
C PRO A 130 -21.05 -1.21 -33.76
N VAL A 131 -20.11 -1.66 -34.60
CA VAL A 131 -20.17 -1.51 -36.06
C VAL A 131 -20.31 -2.90 -36.69
N ALA A 132 -21.49 -3.15 -37.26
CA ALA A 132 -21.82 -4.38 -37.97
C ALA A 132 -21.21 -4.38 -39.37
N LYS A 133 -20.74 -5.56 -39.80
CA LYS A 133 -20.27 -5.83 -41.16
C LYS A 133 -21.43 -6.03 -42.12
N ASP A 134 -22.33 -6.96 -41.76
CA ASP A 134 -23.51 -7.31 -42.54
C ASP A 134 -24.71 -7.49 -41.60
N VAL A 135 -25.92 -7.33 -42.14
CA VAL A 135 -27.17 -7.54 -41.42
C VAL A 135 -28.01 -8.56 -42.18
N LEU A 136 -28.40 -9.62 -41.48
CA LEU A 136 -29.41 -10.57 -41.94
C LEU A 136 -30.80 -9.97 -41.67
N ALA A 137 -31.35 -9.34 -42.70
CA ALA A 137 -32.69 -8.76 -42.66
C ALA A 137 -33.79 -9.84 -42.77
N PRO A 138 -34.96 -9.62 -42.15
CA PRO A 138 -36.12 -10.48 -42.33
C PRO A 138 -36.68 -10.38 -43.76
N ALA A 139 -37.46 -11.39 -44.17
CA ALA A 139 -38.15 -11.36 -45.45
C ALA A 139 -39.07 -10.14 -45.58
N ALA A 140 -39.20 -9.59 -46.80
CA ALA A 140 -39.91 -8.34 -47.06
C ALA A 140 -41.38 -8.36 -46.60
N VAL A 141 -42.05 -9.51 -46.69
CA VAL A 141 -43.42 -9.72 -46.18
C VAL A 141 -43.52 -9.44 -44.68
N PHE A 142 -42.55 -9.88 -43.89
CA PHE A 142 -42.56 -9.64 -42.44
C PHE A 142 -42.11 -8.22 -42.07
N ALA A 143 -41.12 -7.69 -42.79
CA ALA A 143 -40.66 -6.32 -42.59
C ALA A 143 -41.72 -5.26 -42.94
N ALA A 144 -42.72 -5.61 -43.75
CA ALA A 144 -43.88 -4.77 -44.05
C ALA A 144 -44.96 -4.81 -42.96
N SER A 145 -45.09 -5.92 -42.23
CA SER A 145 -46.10 -6.11 -41.18
C SER A 145 -45.63 -5.76 -39.77
N ALA A 146 -44.32 -5.76 -39.52
CA ALA A 146 -43.72 -5.55 -38.20
C ALA A 146 -42.52 -4.61 -38.27
N LYS A 147 -42.21 -3.92 -37.17
CA LYS A 147 -40.94 -3.20 -37.03
C LYS A 147 -39.78 -4.21 -36.96
N VAL A 148 -38.58 -3.77 -37.32
CA VAL A 148 -37.38 -4.62 -37.30
C VAL A 148 -36.39 -4.04 -36.28
N GLY A 149 -35.82 -4.90 -35.44
CA GLY A 149 -34.78 -4.52 -34.48
C GLY A 149 -33.67 -5.56 -34.41
N LEU A 150 -32.44 -5.09 -34.14
CA LEU A 150 -31.27 -5.98 -34.06
C LEU A 150 -31.24 -6.76 -32.74
N VAL A 151 -31.11 -8.09 -32.82
CA VAL A 151 -31.20 -9.00 -31.66
C VAL A 151 -29.86 -9.32 -31.00
N ASN A 152 -28.78 -8.69 -31.45
CA ASN A 152 -27.44 -9.02 -31.01
C ASN A 152 -27.22 -8.71 -29.52
N VAL A 153 -27.00 -9.76 -28.74
CA VAL A 153 -26.60 -9.68 -27.33
C VAL A 153 -25.09 -9.53 -27.24
N ALA A 154 -24.62 -8.45 -26.61
CA ALA A 154 -23.21 -8.23 -26.33
C ALA A 154 -22.84 -8.86 -24.98
N THR A 155 -21.78 -9.67 -24.96
CA THR A 155 -21.17 -10.17 -23.72
C THR A 155 -19.87 -9.44 -23.44
N ASP A 156 -19.58 -9.21 -22.17
CA ASP A 156 -18.27 -8.70 -21.78
C ASP A 156 -17.21 -9.81 -21.79
N ALA A 157 -15.99 -9.48 -21.37
CA ALA A 157 -14.87 -10.42 -21.36
C ALA A 157 -15.10 -11.68 -20.49
N GLY A 158 -16.07 -11.65 -19.57
CA GLY A 158 -16.48 -12.78 -18.75
C GLY A 158 -17.58 -13.64 -19.38
N GLY A 159 -18.10 -13.27 -20.55
CA GLY A 159 -19.17 -13.99 -21.24
C GLY A 159 -20.58 -13.65 -20.74
N THR A 160 -20.73 -12.65 -19.87
CA THR A 160 -22.04 -12.24 -19.32
C THR A 160 -22.57 -10.99 -20.02
N PRO A 161 -23.86 -10.94 -20.37
CA PRO A 161 -24.48 -9.75 -20.93
C PRO A 161 -24.85 -8.74 -19.84
N ARG A 162 -23.85 -8.03 -19.31
CA ARG A 162 -24.05 -6.96 -18.29
C ARG A 162 -24.55 -5.64 -18.90
N GLN A 163 -24.37 -5.47 -20.22
CA GLN A 163 -24.78 -4.29 -20.94
C GLN A 163 -25.36 -4.68 -22.31
N MET A 164 -26.39 -3.96 -22.75
CA MET A 164 -27.02 -4.16 -24.05
C MET A 164 -26.81 -2.93 -24.94
N PRO A 165 -26.20 -3.05 -26.14
CA PRO A 165 -26.16 -1.94 -27.09
C PRO A 165 -27.58 -1.64 -27.58
N LEU A 166 -28.04 -0.39 -27.41
CA LEU A 166 -29.36 0.02 -27.91
C LEU A 166 -29.33 0.44 -29.38
N VAL A 167 -28.16 0.78 -29.91
CA VAL A 167 -27.95 1.17 -31.30
C VAL A 167 -26.68 0.48 -31.82
N VAL A 168 -26.77 -0.03 -33.05
CA VAL A 168 -25.65 -0.60 -33.78
C VAL A 168 -25.51 0.15 -35.10
N VAL A 169 -24.28 0.53 -35.44
CA VAL A 169 -23.99 1.14 -36.74
C VAL A 169 -23.85 0.03 -37.77
N THR A 170 -24.70 0.06 -38.79
CA THR A 170 -24.72 -0.90 -39.90
C THR A 170 -24.28 -0.22 -41.20
N PRO A 171 -24.00 -0.96 -42.29
CA PRO A 171 -23.67 -0.35 -43.58
C PRO A 171 -24.75 0.60 -44.13
N THR A 172 -26.01 0.41 -43.71
CA THR A 172 -27.15 1.26 -44.11
C THR A 172 -27.43 2.40 -43.12
N GLY A 173 -26.62 2.53 -42.06
CA GLY A 173 -26.76 3.54 -41.02
C GLY A 173 -26.97 2.96 -39.61
N PRO A 174 -27.16 3.81 -38.59
CA PRO A 174 -27.49 3.36 -37.24
C PRO A 174 -28.87 2.72 -37.19
N GLN A 175 -28.95 1.52 -36.62
CA GLN A 175 -30.20 0.77 -36.43
C GLN A 175 -30.43 0.46 -34.95
N PRO A 176 -31.67 0.53 -34.46
CA PRO A 176 -32.00 0.22 -33.08
C PRO A 176 -31.94 -1.29 -32.80
N SER A 177 -31.66 -1.65 -31.56
CA SER A 177 -31.82 -3.02 -31.09
C SER A 177 -33.30 -3.40 -31.00
N ILE A 178 -33.57 -4.70 -30.94
CA ILE A 178 -34.92 -5.22 -30.70
C ILE A 178 -35.48 -4.72 -29.36
N VAL A 179 -34.62 -4.58 -28.34
CA VAL A 179 -34.99 -4.05 -27.02
C VAL A 179 -35.46 -2.60 -27.11
N LEU A 180 -34.69 -1.72 -27.77
CA LEU A 180 -35.07 -0.32 -27.95
C LEU A 180 -36.36 -0.18 -28.77
N THR A 181 -36.46 -0.98 -29.84
CA THR A 181 -37.61 -0.95 -30.74
C THR A 181 -38.88 -1.44 -30.04
N ALA A 182 -38.78 -2.54 -29.27
CA ALA A 182 -39.86 -3.12 -28.47
C ALA A 182 -40.36 -2.14 -27.40
N ALA A 183 -39.45 -1.53 -26.64
CA ALA A 183 -39.78 -0.56 -25.61
C ALA A 183 -40.47 0.71 -26.19
N GLY A 184 -40.18 1.05 -27.45
CA GLY A 184 -40.83 2.14 -28.19
C GLY A 184 -42.16 1.76 -28.84
N LEU A 185 -42.64 0.51 -28.72
CA LEU A 185 -43.95 0.11 -29.25
C LEU A 185 -45.08 0.68 -28.36
N GLY A 186 -46.04 1.35 -28.97
CA GLY A 186 -47.19 1.93 -28.26
C GLY A 186 -46.85 3.14 -27.39
N VAL A 187 -45.71 3.81 -27.65
CA VAL A 187 -45.33 5.07 -27.02
C VAL A 187 -45.54 6.22 -28.01
N GLU A 188 -46.19 7.31 -27.58
CA GLU A 188 -46.53 8.45 -28.46
C GLU A 188 -45.29 9.20 -28.96
N ILE A 189 -44.28 9.36 -28.09
CA ILE A 189 -43.02 10.01 -28.44
C ILE A 189 -42.01 8.93 -28.83
N PRO A 190 -41.54 8.89 -30.09
CA PRO A 190 -40.57 7.90 -30.53
C PRO A 190 -39.25 8.03 -29.77
N PRO A 191 -38.53 6.91 -29.56
CA PRO A 191 -37.27 6.93 -28.84
C PRO A 191 -36.27 7.85 -29.51
N SER A 192 -35.67 8.76 -28.75
CA SER A 192 -34.64 9.67 -29.24
C SER A 192 -33.46 9.73 -28.29
N LEU A 193 -32.25 9.79 -28.85
CA LEU A 193 -30.99 9.79 -28.11
C LEU A 193 -30.42 11.20 -28.08
N ALA A 194 -30.07 11.69 -26.90
CA ALA A 194 -29.41 12.97 -26.69
C ALA A 194 -28.28 12.81 -25.66
N GLY A 195 -27.03 12.94 -26.10
CA GLY A 195 -25.86 12.70 -25.24
C GLY A 195 -25.84 11.26 -24.71
N ASP A 196 -25.80 11.12 -23.38
CA ASP A 196 -25.87 9.86 -22.62
C ASP A 196 -27.29 9.54 -22.11
N THR A 197 -28.31 10.18 -22.69
CA THR A 197 -29.72 9.98 -22.33
C THR A 197 -30.55 9.47 -23.50
N LEU A 198 -31.55 8.66 -23.17
CA LEU A 198 -32.58 8.16 -24.06
C LEU A 198 -33.93 8.68 -23.58
N GLN A 199 -34.60 9.47 -24.41
CA GLN A 199 -36.00 9.82 -24.21
C GLN A 199 -36.87 8.68 -24.73
N LEU A 200 -37.71 8.13 -23.86
CA LEU A 200 -38.71 7.12 -24.17
C LEU A 200 -40.06 7.58 -23.61
N GLY A 201 -40.95 8.02 -24.49
CA GLY A 201 -42.19 8.67 -24.06
C GLY A 201 -41.90 9.98 -23.34
N GLU A 202 -42.55 10.19 -22.19
CA GLU A 202 -42.28 11.33 -21.31
C GLU A 202 -41.06 11.12 -20.41
N THR A 203 -40.51 9.90 -20.38
CA THR A 203 -39.44 9.54 -19.45
C THR A 203 -38.06 9.61 -20.09
N THR A 204 -37.07 10.04 -19.31
CA THR A 204 -35.66 10.02 -19.71
C THR A 204 -34.92 8.89 -19.00
N ARG A 205 -34.10 8.15 -19.74
CA ARG A 205 -33.29 7.03 -19.25
C ARG A 205 -31.81 7.37 -19.41
N ARG A 206 -31.04 7.18 -18.35
CA ARG A 206 -29.58 7.38 -18.37
C ARG A 206 -28.91 6.12 -18.89
N LEU A 207 -28.02 6.27 -19.85
CA LEU A 207 -27.27 5.20 -20.51
C LEU A 207 -25.77 5.31 -20.17
N ASP A 208 -25.04 4.24 -20.42
CA ASP A 208 -23.57 4.24 -20.40
C ASP A 208 -23.01 4.67 -21.77
N ILE A 209 -21.69 4.74 -21.87
CA ILE A 209 -20.95 5.20 -23.04
C ILE A 209 -21.39 4.42 -24.29
N GLY A 210 -21.68 5.18 -25.35
CA GLY A 210 -22.10 4.63 -26.65
C GLY A 210 -23.48 3.99 -26.64
N TRP A 211 -24.38 4.51 -25.79
CA TRP A 211 -25.79 4.12 -25.72
C TRP A 211 -26.00 2.67 -25.32
N HIS A 212 -25.11 2.16 -24.47
CA HIS A 212 -25.27 0.88 -23.81
C HIS A 212 -26.23 1.02 -22.63
N LEU A 213 -27.16 0.08 -22.49
CA LEU A 213 -28.04 -0.06 -21.34
C LEU A 213 -27.39 -1.02 -20.33
N PRO A 214 -27.00 -0.56 -19.12
CA PRO A 214 -26.49 -1.45 -18.10
C PRO A 214 -27.64 -2.27 -17.48
N ILE A 215 -27.57 -3.58 -17.61
CA ILE A 215 -28.65 -4.49 -17.22
C ILE A 215 -28.61 -4.74 -15.70
N ARG A 216 -29.78 -4.63 -15.08
CA ARG A 216 -30.09 -5.04 -13.72
C ARG A 216 -30.96 -6.30 -13.77
N PHE A 217 -30.33 -7.45 -13.56
CA PHE A 217 -31.03 -8.74 -13.49
C PHE A 217 -31.92 -8.82 -12.24
N TYR A 218 -33.13 -9.37 -12.41
CA TYR A 218 -34.10 -9.52 -11.33
C TYR A 218 -33.90 -10.81 -10.52
N GLY A 219 -33.29 -11.85 -11.09
CA GLY A 219 -33.11 -13.12 -10.38
C GLY A 219 -32.65 -14.24 -11.32
N PRO A 220 -32.79 -15.51 -10.90
CA PRO A 220 -32.55 -16.66 -11.76
C PRO A 220 -33.59 -16.77 -12.88
N THR A 221 -33.38 -17.69 -13.83
CA THR A 221 -34.33 -17.96 -14.93
C THR A 221 -35.76 -18.16 -14.41
N GLY A 222 -36.72 -17.56 -15.12
CA GLY A 222 -38.14 -17.56 -14.73
C GLY A 222 -38.50 -16.48 -13.70
N ALA A 223 -37.63 -15.50 -13.48
CA ALA A 223 -37.98 -14.32 -12.68
C ALA A 223 -39.12 -13.55 -13.35
N ILE A 224 -39.00 -13.30 -14.66
CA ILE A 224 -40.06 -12.66 -15.45
C ILE A 224 -41.21 -13.66 -15.65
N THR A 225 -42.45 -13.16 -15.57
CA THR A 225 -43.65 -13.98 -15.79
C THR A 225 -43.56 -14.68 -17.15
N THR A 226 -43.53 -16.01 -17.13
CA THR A 226 -43.32 -16.83 -18.32
C THR A 226 -44.49 -17.79 -18.54
N VAL A 227 -44.98 -17.84 -19.77
CA VAL A 227 -46.06 -18.71 -20.24
C VAL A 227 -45.51 -19.64 -21.33
N SER A 228 -45.82 -20.93 -21.27
CA SER A 228 -45.44 -21.87 -22.33
C SER A 228 -46.23 -21.60 -23.60
N ALA A 229 -45.55 -21.49 -24.74
CA ALA A 229 -46.21 -21.34 -26.05
C ALA A 229 -47.12 -22.54 -26.37
N SER A 230 -46.83 -23.72 -25.83
CA SER A 230 -47.66 -24.91 -25.95
C SER A 230 -49.08 -24.69 -25.42
N GLY A 231 -49.25 -23.89 -24.37
CA GLY A 231 -50.56 -23.57 -23.80
C GLY A 231 -51.42 -22.69 -24.70
N LEU A 232 -50.78 -21.88 -25.56
CA LEU A 232 -51.47 -20.92 -26.43
C LEU A 232 -51.90 -21.52 -27.77
N LEU A 233 -51.34 -22.67 -28.14
CA LEU A 233 -51.69 -23.37 -29.40
C LEU A 233 -53.15 -23.84 -29.45
N GLY A 234 -53.78 -24.04 -28.29
CA GLY A 234 -55.20 -24.38 -28.17
C GLY A 234 -56.16 -23.21 -28.48
N GLY A 235 -55.66 -21.98 -28.60
CA GLY A 235 -56.47 -20.79 -28.83
C GLY A 235 -57.08 -20.19 -27.55
N GLU A 236 -56.72 -20.72 -26.37
CA GLU A 236 -57.17 -20.20 -25.08
C GLU A 236 -56.33 -18.99 -24.68
N ALA A 237 -57.00 -17.87 -24.38
CA ALA A 237 -56.33 -16.65 -23.91
C ALA A 237 -55.75 -16.85 -22.50
N ASP A 238 -54.59 -16.24 -22.24
CA ASP A 238 -53.91 -16.29 -20.93
C ASP A 238 -53.87 -14.90 -20.30
N GLU A 239 -54.58 -14.72 -19.18
CA GLU A 239 -54.68 -13.44 -18.46
C GLU A 239 -53.33 -12.87 -18.03
N ARG A 240 -52.29 -13.71 -17.91
CA ARG A 240 -50.92 -13.27 -17.57
C ARG A 240 -50.27 -12.42 -18.66
N LEU A 241 -50.85 -12.37 -19.87
CA LEU A 241 -50.35 -11.58 -20.99
C LEU A 241 -51.07 -10.23 -21.14
N ASP A 242 -52.20 -10.03 -20.45
CA ASP A 242 -53.05 -8.85 -20.60
C ASP A 242 -52.31 -7.55 -20.25
N GLY A 243 -52.33 -6.59 -21.17
CA GLY A 243 -51.68 -5.28 -21.01
C GLY A 243 -50.15 -5.28 -21.05
N ARG A 244 -49.49 -6.44 -21.26
CA ARG A 244 -48.02 -6.57 -21.18
C ARG A 244 -47.33 -6.49 -22.54
N LEU A 245 -46.06 -6.09 -22.54
CA LEU A 245 -45.14 -6.29 -23.66
C LEU A 245 -44.61 -7.73 -23.60
N VAL A 246 -44.94 -8.52 -24.63
CA VAL A 246 -44.64 -9.96 -24.66
C VAL A 246 -43.41 -10.25 -25.51
N PHE A 247 -42.44 -10.96 -24.94
CA PHE A 247 -41.30 -11.51 -25.69
C PHE A 247 -41.55 -12.98 -26.04
N LEU A 248 -41.60 -13.30 -27.33
CA LEU A 248 -41.73 -14.67 -27.84
C LEU A 248 -40.35 -15.16 -28.30
N GLY A 249 -39.83 -16.20 -27.67
CA GLY A 249 -38.49 -16.73 -27.98
C GLY A 249 -38.27 -18.14 -27.47
N VAL A 250 -37.11 -18.71 -27.79
CA VAL A 250 -36.78 -20.09 -27.45
C VAL A 250 -36.17 -20.18 -26.04
N THR A 251 -36.66 -21.12 -25.25
CA THR A 251 -36.11 -21.46 -23.92
C THR A 251 -35.87 -22.96 -23.75
N ALA A 252 -36.13 -23.77 -24.78
CA ALA A 252 -35.90 -25.21 -24.78
C ALA A 252 -34.44 -25.57 -24.50
N THR A 253 -34.18 -26.60 -23.68
CA THR A 253 -32.83 -26.86 -23.13
C THR A 253 -31.76 -27.13 -24.19
N ALA A 254 -32.16 -27.71 -25.33
CA ALA A 254 -31.25 -28.11 -26.40
C ALA A 254 -31.19 -27.13 -27.59
N ILE A 255 -31.96 -26.04 -27.55
CA ILE A 255 -32.18 -25.14 -28.70
C ILE A 255 -32.20 -23.69 -28.20
N GLY A 256 -31.53 -22.78 -28.90
CA GLY A 256 -31.47 -21.36 -28.54
C GLY A 256 -30.12 -20.94 -27.96
N ASP A 257 -30.00 -19.67 -27.62
CA ASP A 257 -28.82 -19.08 -27.00
C ASP A 257 -29.02 -18.94 -25.48
N ASN A 258 -28.01 -19.39 -24.72
CA ASN A 258 -27.99 -19.29 -23.26
C ASN A 258 -26.78 -18.47 -22.83
N PHE A 259 -26.97 -17.65 -21.81
CA PHE A 259 -25.96 -16.75 -21.29
C PHE A 259 -25.73 -16.95 -19.79
N ALA A 260 -24.47 -16.87 -19.38
CA ALA A 260 -24.12 -16.86 -17.97
C ALA A 260 -24.40 -15.47 -17.37
N THR A 261 -25.26 -15.41 -16.37
CA THR A 261 -25.66 -14.20 -15.64
C THR A 261 -25.25 -14.30 -14.17
N PRO A 262 -25.33 -13.21 -13.39
CA PRO A 262 -24.98 -13.27 -11.96
C PRO A 262 -25.81 -14.29 -11.16
N PHE A 263 -27.07 -14.52 -11.55
CA PHE A 263 -27.98 -15.41 -10.82
C PHE A 263 -28.12 -16.81 -11.43
N ASP A 264 -27.85 -16.95 -12.73
CA ASP A 264 -28.04 -18.19 -13.46
C ASP A 264 -26.98 -18.38 -14.56
N PRO A 265 -26.23 -19.50 -14.57
CA PRO A 265 -25.22 -19.76 -15.60
C PRO A 265 -25.80 -20.08 -17.00
N GLN A 266 -27.10 -20.36 -17.13
CA GLN A 266 -27.75 -20.76 -18.39
C GLN A 266 -29.08 -20.01 -18.63
N MET A 267 -29.10 -18.69 -18.40
CA MET A 267 -30.30 -17.90 -18.67
C MET A 267 -30.59 -17.83 -20.18
N PRO A 268 -31.82 -18.11 -20.63
CA PRO A 268 -32.21 -17.98 -22.04
C PRO A 268 -32.06 -16.56 -22.58
N GLY A 269 -31.62 -16.42 -23.84
CA GLY A 269 -31.45 -15.13 -24.52
C GLY A 269 -32.69 -14.25 -24.49
N VAL A 270 -33.88 -14.84 -24.70
CA VAL A 270 -35.16 -14.13 -24.63
C VAL A 270 -35.42 -13.50 -23.26
N GLU A 271 -34.97 -14.12 -22.16
CA GLU A 271 -35.13 -13.57 -20.82
C GLU A 271 -34.13 -12.42 -20.55
N VAL A 272 -32.93 -12.48 -21.15
CA VAL A 272 -31.99 -11.34 -21.15
C VAL A 272 -32.59 -10.14 -21.90
N LEU A 273 -33.20 -10.37 -23.06
CA LEU A 273 -33.88 -9.33 -23.84
C LEU A 273 -35.08 -8.73 -23.10
N ALA A 274 -35.92 -9.58 -22.51
CA ALA A 274 -37.07 -9.16 -21.70
C ALA A 274 -36.62 -8.37 -20.46
N THR A 275 -35.54 -8.79 -19.78
CA THR A 275 -34.96 -8.07 -18.65
C THR A 275 -34.45 -6.68 -19.07
N ALA A 276 -33.75 -6.60 -20.20
CA ALA A 276 -33.28 -5.33 -20.74
C ALA A 276 -34.44 -4.39 -21.13
N ALA A 277 -35.52 -4.94 -21.70
CA ALA A 277 -36.72 -4.16 -22.01
C ALA A 277 -37.43 -3.66 -20.75
N ALA A 278 -37.53 -4.49 -19.70
CA ALA A 278 -38.12 -4.13 -18.42
C ALA A 278 -37.35 -3.01 -17.73
N ASN A 279 -36.03 -3.15 -17.71
CA ASN A 279 -35.13 -2.11 -17.25
C ASN A 279 -35.37 -0.78 -17.98
N LEU A 280 -35.57 -0.82 -19.30
CA LEU A 280 -35.75 0.37 -20.10
C LEU A 280 -37.14 1.02 -19.94
N VAL A 281 -38.20 0.21 -19.94
CA VAL A 281 -39.60 0.66 -19.80
C VAL A 281 -39.83 1.23 -18.40
N ASP A 282 -39.46 0.49 -17.36
CA ASP A 282 -39.75 0.86 -15.97
C ASP A 282 -38.67 1.74 -15.33
N GLY A 283 -37.53 1.90 -15.99
CA GLY A 283 -36.44 2.74 -15.50
C GLY A 283 -35.65 2.12 -14.35
N THR A 284 -35.66 0.78 -14.25
CA THR A 284 -34.98 0.04 -13.17
C THR A 284 -33.56 -0.40 -13.55
N GLN A 285 -33.02 0.06 -14.67
CA GLN A 285 -31.66 -0.27 -15.12
C GLN A 285 -30.59 0.18 -14.10
N LEU A 286 -29.39 -0.39 -14.22
CA LEU A 286 -28.24 0.16 -13.49
C LEU A 286 -27.80 1.48 -14.13
N ILE A 287 -27.54 2.49 -13.30
CA ILE A 287 -27.07 3.81 -13.75
C ILE A 287 -25.55 3.82 -13.76
N ARG A 288 -24.96 3.98 -14.95
CA ARG A 288 -23.51 4.10 -15.17
C ARG A 288 -23.18 5.15 -16.23
N ASP A 289 -23.75 6.34 -16.09
CA ASP A 289 -23.57 7.41 -17.06
C ASP A 289 -22.24 8.17 -16.89
N GLY A 290 -22.05 9.25 -17.66
CA GLY A 290 -20.84 10.05 -17.60
C GLY A 290 -20.58 10.65 -16.22
N ALA A 291 -21.62 10.95 -15.42
CA ALA A 291 -21.46 11.46 -14.07
C ALA A 291 -20.94 10.39 -13.11
N VAL A 292 -21.50 9.18 -13.15
CA VAL A 292 -21.04 8.04 -12.33
C VAL A 292 -19.57 7.72 -12.62
N ARG A 293 -19.19 7.66 -13.91
CA ARG A 293 -17.79 7.43 -14.29
C ARG A 293 -16.83 8.54 -13.84
N ARG A 294 -17.28 9.79 -13.82
CA ARG A 294 -16.51 10.91 -13.25
C ARG A 294 -16.31 10.75 -11.74
N ILE A 295 -17.32 10.28 -11.01
CA ILE A 295 -17.18 9.98 -9.57
C ILE A 295 -16.12 8.91 -9.36
N ASP A 296 -16.16 7.81 -10.11
CA ASP A 296 -15.14 6.74 -10.04
C ASP A 296 -13.73 7.29 -10.32
N ALA A 297 -13.58 8.10 -11.37
CA ALA A 297 -12.31 8.71 -11.75
C ALA A 297 -11.77 9.67 -10.67
N VAL A 298 -12.63 10.52 -10.11
CA VAL A 298 -12.29 11.43 -9.01
C VAL A 298 -11.92 10.64 -7.75
N ALA A 299 -12.66 9.57 -7.41
CA ALA A 299 -12.35 8.70 -6.28
C ALA A 299 -10.99 8.03 -6.47
N ALA A 300 -10.70 7.49 -7.65
CA ALA A 300 -9.42 6.85 -7.96
C ALA A 300 -8.24 7.81 -7.80
N VAL A 301 -8.35 9.03 -8.34
CA VAL A 301 -7.28 10.04 -8.21
C VAL A 301 -7.17 10.53 -6.78
N SER A 302 -8.27 10.96 -6.15
CA SER A 302 -8.25 11.54 -4.80
C SER A 302 -7.76 10.55 -3.75
N LEU A 303 -8.26 9.32 -3.72
CA LEU A 303 -7.80 8.29 -2.80
C LEU A 303 -6.32 7.97 -3.01
N THR A 304 -5.84 7.93 -4.25
CA THR A 304 -4.42 7.71 -4.54
C THR A 304 -3.56 8.84 -3.96
N LEU A 305 -3.95 10.09 -4.18
CA LEU A 305 -3.19 11.24 -3.69
C LEU A 305 -3.21 11.30 -2.16
N LEU A 306 -4.37 11.05 -1.54
CA LEU A 306 -4.54 11.02 -0.09
C LEU A 306 -3.71 9.89 0.55
N SER A 307 -3.71 8.69 -0.02
CA SER A 307 -2.88 7.57 0.47
C SER A 307 -1.39 7.87 0.37
N VAL A 308 -0.92 8.43 -0.75
CA VAL A 308 0.50 8.80 -0.89
C VAL A 308 0.88 9.95 0.05
N ALA A 309 0.00 10.94 0.23
CA ALA A 309 0.19 12.02 1.20
C ALA A 309 0.21 11.48 2.64
N ALA A 310 -0.69 10.58 3.02
CA ALA A 310 -0.71 9.92 4.32
C ALA A 310 0.60 9.17 4.57
N VAL A 311 1.09 8.40 3.59
CA VAL A 311 2.38 7.69 3.68
C VAL A 311 3.55 8.66 3.81
N ALA A 312 3.47 9.86 3.25
CA ALA A 312 4.51 10.88 3.35
C ALA A 312 4.47 11.67 4.67
N LEU A 313 3.28 11.91 5.23
CA LEU A 313 3.08 12.88 6.33
C LEU A 313 2.79 12.24 7.70
N LEU A 314 2.20 11.04 7.74
CA LEU A 314 1.80 10.37 8.99
C LEU A 314 2.78 9.25 9.37
N PRO A 315 2.79 8.75 10.62
CA PRO A 315 3.48 7.50 10.97
C PRO A 315 3.04 6.35 10.05
N LEU A 316 3.98 5.53 9.57
CA LEU A 316 3.69 4.53 8.53
C LEU A 316 2.54 3.57 8.89
N PRO A 317 2.44 3.02 10.12
CA PRO A 317 1.31 2.16 10.49
C PRO A 317 -0.04 2.88 10.38
N ILE A 318 -0.10 4.14 10.85
CA ILE A 318 -1.31 4.97 10.79
C ILE A 318 -1.69 5.26 9.33
N ALA A 319 -0.71 5.58 8.49
CA ALA A 319 -0.94 5.82 7.06
C ALA A 319 -1.50 4.59 6.33
N LEU A 320 -0.99 3.39 6.65
CA LEU A 320 -1.45 2.15 6.06
C LEU A 320 -2.87 1.80 6.50
N VAL A 321 -3.17 1.94 7.80
CA VAL A 321 -4.52 1.71 8.34
C VAL A 321 -5.52 2.71 7.75
N ALA A 322 -5.15 4.00 7.67
CA ALA A 322 -6.01 5.02 7.06
C ALA A 322 -6.27 4.75 5.58
N SER A 323 -5.24 4.35 4.82
CA SER A 323 -5.39 4.01 3.39
C SER A 323 -6.27 2.78 3.18
N LEU A 324 -6.08 1.73 3.99
CA LEU A 324 -6.92 0.54 3.96
C LEU A 324 -8.37 0.87 4.34
N GLY A 325 -8.57 1.64 5.41
CA GLY A 325 -9.89 2.10 5.84
C GLY A 325 -10.62 2.89 4.76
N ALA A 326 -9.92 3.76 4.04
CA ALA A 326 -10.50 4.52 2.93
C ALA A 326 -10.92 3.62 1.75
N LEU A 327 -10.11 2.59 1.42
CA LEU A 327 -10.47 1.60 0.39
C LEU A 327 -11.68 0.74 0.82
N VAL A 328 -11.73 0.32 2.08
CA VAL A 328 -12.88 -0.42 2.63
C VAL A 328 -14.13 0.45 2.64
N ALA A 329 -14.02 1.72 3.02
CA ALA A 329 -15.13 2.67 2.96
C ALA A 329 -15.63 2.87 1.52
N TRP A 330 -14.73 2.95 0.54
CA TRP A 330 -15.11 2.99 -0.88
C TRP A 330 -15.87 1.73 -1.30
N LEU A 331 -15.36 0.54 -0.97
CA LEU A 331 -16.04 -0.72 -1.27
C LEU A 331 -17.45 -0.76 -0.65
N GLY A 332 -17.60 -0.33 0.61
CA GLY A 332 -18.90 -0.19 1.27
C GLY A 332 -19.82 0.79 0.52
N ALA A 333 -19.32 1.94 0.10
CA ALA A 333 -20.08 2.90 -0.71
C ALA A 333 -20.52 2.30 -2.06
N THR A 334 -19.66 1.52 -2.73
CA THR A 334 -20.01 0.86 -4.00
C THR A 334 -21.07 -0.24 -3.82
N PHE A 335 -21.13 -0.87 -2.64
CA PHE A 335 -22.18 -1.83 -2.30
C PHE A 335 -23.52 -1.12 -2.01
N LEU A 336 -23.51 -0.03 -1.25
CA LEU A 336 -24.72 0.78 -1.03
C LEU A 336 -25.23 1.44 -2.33
N ALA A 337 -24.33 1.78 -3.24
CA ALA A 337 -24.68 2.31 -4.55
C ALA A 337 -25.45 1.28 -5.39
N ILE A 338 -25.03 0.01 -5.39
CA ILE A 338 -25.68 -1.02 -6.23
C ILE A 338 -27.11 -1.31 -5.77
N THR A 339 -27.37 -1.32 -4.46
CA THR A 339 -28.72 -1.52 -3.92
C THR A 339 -29.65 -0.36 -4.33
N SER A 340 -29.08 0.84 -4.48
CA SER A 340 -29.76 2.05 -4.96
C SER A 340 -29.81 2.16 -6.50
N GLY A 341 -29.33 1.16 -7.24
CA GLY A 341 -29.35 1.13 -8.72
C GLY A 341 -28.17 1.84 -9.39
N TYR A 342 -27.12 2.22 -8.67
CA TYR A 342 -25.93 2.87 -9.22
C TYR A 342 -24.75 1.91 -9.34
N TRP A 343 -24.10 1.88 -10.50
CA TRP A 343 -22.93 1.04 -10.73
C TRP A 343 -21.63 1.85 -10.63
N LEU A 344 -21.12 2.01 -9.40
CA LEU A 344 -19.77 2.52 -9.12
C LEU A 344 -18.70 1.44 -9.30
N ALA A 345 -17.52 1.84 -9.79
CA ALA A 345 -16.38 0.96 -10.00
C ALA A 345 -15.67 0.62 -8.68
N ALA A 346 -15.71 -0.65 -8.28
CA ALA A 346 -15.08 -1.13 -7.05
C ALA A 346 -13.56 -1.26 -7.20
N ILE A 347 -13.09 -1.75 -8.35
CA ILE A 347 -11.71 -2.16 -8.58
C ILE A 347 -10.82 -1.00 -9.01
N LEU A 348 -11.36 -0.01 -9.72
CA LEU A 348 -10.58 1.10 -10.27
C LEU A 348 -9.78 1.85 -9.18
N PRO A 349 -10.37 2.29 -8.05
CA PRO A 349 -9.60 2.96 -7.00
C PRO A 349 -8.58 2.06 -6.30
N ILE A 350 -8.83 0.76 -6.18
CA ILE A 350 -7.88 -0.19 -5.59
C ILE A 350 -6.61 -0.27 -6.44
N VAL A 351 -6.77 -0.45 -7.76
CA VAL A 351 -5.64 -0.53 -8.71
C VAL A 351 -4.93 0.83 -8.83
N ALA A 352 -5.65 1.95 -8.66
CA ALA A 352 -5.05 3.27 -8.64
C ALA A 352 -4.19 3.52 -7.38
N VAL A 353 -4.66 3.11 -6.21
CA VAL A 353 -4.04 3.41 -4.92
C VAL A 353 -2.84 2.51 -4.61
N VAL A 354 -2.98 1.19 -4.81
CA VAL A 354 -2.03 0.20 -4.28
C VAL A 354 -0.60 0.39 -4.81
N PRO A 355 -0.34 0.50 -6.13
CA PRO A 355 1.03 0.59 -6.64
C PRO A 355 1.76 1.87 -6.18
N PRO A 356 1.18 3.10 -6.31
CA PRO A 356 1.84 4.31 -5.83
C PRO A 356 2.04 4.35 -4.31
N ALA A 357 1.06 3.87 -3.52
CA ALA A 357 1.16 3.84 -2.07
C ALA A 357 2.27 2.86 -1.61
N ALA A 358 2.35 1.68 -2.23
CA ALA A 358 3.40 0.69 -1.95
C ALA A 358 4.80 1.24 -2.31
N LEU A 359 4.94 1.90 -3.47
CA LEU A 359 6.20 2.53 -3.87
C LEU A 359 6.61 3.64 -2.89
N ALA A 360 5.67 4.49 -2.48
CA ALA A 360 5.92 5.55 -1.51
C ALA A 360 6.37 4.98 -0.16
N ALA A 361 5.69 3.93 0.33
CA ALA A 361 6.03 3.26 1.58
C ALA A 361 7.44 2.64 1.52
N LEU A 362 7.79 1.98 0.41
CA LEU A 362 9.12 1.40 0.20
C LEU A 362 10.22 2.46 0.20
N LEU A 363 10.01 3.58 -0.52
CA LEU A 363 10.97 4.68 -0.58
C LEU A 363 11.18 5.32 0.79
N ARG A 364 10.10 5.51 1.55
CA ARG A 364 10.16 6.01 2.92
C ARG A 364 10.94 5.06 3.84
N LEU A 365 10.62 3.76 3.83
CA LEU A 365 11.34 2.76 4.63
C LEU A 365 12.84 2.74 4.30
N ARG A 366 13.21 2.90 3.03
CA ARG A 366 14.62 3.00 2.62
C ARG A 366 15.28 4.27 3.16
N ARG A 367 14.60 5.41 3.08
CA ARG A 367 15.10 6.70 3.58
C ARG A 367 15.27 6.69 5.10
N ASP A 368 14.28 6.21 5.83
CA ASP A 368 14.30 6.12 7.29
C ASP A 368 15.46 5.23 7.74
N ARG A 369 15.64 4.06 7.11
CA ARG A 369 16.80 3.17 7.38
C ARG A 369 18.14 3.82 7.09
N GLN A 370 18.26 4.59 6.00
CA GLN A 370 19.50 5.29 5.66
C GLN A 370 19.83 6.37 6.69
N ILE A 371 18.84 7.13 7.14
CA ILE A 371 19.00 8.16 8.17
C ILE A 371 19.44 7.49 9.48
N SER A 372 18.74 6.44 9.93
CA SER A 372 19.12 5.72 11.15
C SER A 372 20.54 5.16 11.09
N ARG A 373 20.97 4.61 9.94
CA ARG A 373 22.35 4.12 9.76
C ARG A 373 23.39 5.23 9.82
N ARG A 374 23.10 6.39 9.21
CA ARG A 374 24.01 7.55 9.25
C ARG A 374 24.16 8.09 10.66
N LEU A 375 23.04 8.18 11.39
CA LEU A 375 23.04 8.60 12.80
C LEU A 375 23.83 7.62 13.66
N ALA A 376 23.58 6.32 13.53
CA ALA A 376 24.32 5.28 14.26
C ALA A 376 25.83 5.29 13.94
N ALA A 377 26.19 5.49 12.67
CA ALA A 377 27.59 5.60 12.27
C ALA A 377 28.26 6.87 12.82
N ALA A 378 27.55 8.01 12.82
CA ALA A 378 28.04 9.26 13.40
C ALA A 378 28.24 9.13 14.92
N GLU A 379 27.27 8.53 15.63
CA GLU A 379 27.37 8.25 17.06
C GLU A 379 28.58 7.34 17.37
N ALA A 380 28.75 6.24 16.62
CA ALA A 380 29.87 5.33 16.79
C ALA A 380 31.23 5.99 16.52
N ALA A 381 31.31 6.95 15.60
CA ALA A 381 32.51 7.73 15.34
C ALA A 381 32.82 8.70 16.49
N LEU A 382 31.80 9.37 17.05
CA LEU A 382 31.96 10.32 18.15
C LEU A 382 32.39 9.65 19.46
N ARG A 383 31.91 8.42 19.73
CA ARG A 383 32.33 7.63 20.91
C ARG A 383 33.83 7.34 20.97
N ARG A 384 34.59 7.52 19.87
CA ARG A 384 36.05 7.29 19.84
C ARG A 384 36.86 8.47 20.37
N PHE A 385 36.23 9.64 20.55
CA PHE A 385 36.90 10.87 20.96
C PHE A 385 36.66 11.23 22.45
N GLN A 386 35.85 10.46 23.16
CA GLN A 386 35.54 10.64 24.58
C GLN A 386 35.65 9.29 25.30
N PRO A 387 36.14 9.23 26.55
CA PRO A 387 36.13 8.01 27.35
C PRO A 387 34.71 7.41 27.40
N GLN A 388 34.58 6.10 27.15
CA GLN A 388 33.27 5.45 27.00
C GLN A 388 32.35 5.69 28.20
N ALA A 389 32.89 5.58 29.42
CA ALA A 389 32.12 5.79 30.66
C ALA A 389 31.55 7.22 30.74
N LEU A 390 32.29 8.21 30.26
CA LEU A 390 31.88 9.60 30.24
C LEU A 390 30.87 9.88 29.12
N ALA A 391 31.08 9.32 27.94
CA ALA A 391 30.15 9.43 26.81
C ALA A 391 28.76 8.81 27.14
N GLU A 392 28.74 7.64 27.79
CA GLU A 392 27.51 6.99 28.24
C GLU A 392 26.82 7.75 29.37
N HIS A 393 27.58 8.41 30.24
CA HIS A 393 27.03 9.24 31.32
C HIS A 393 26.44 10.55 30.76
N ILE A 394 27.14 11.24 29.86
CA ILE A 394 26.64 12.46 29.18
C ILE A 394 25.41 12.15 28.32
N ALA A 395 25.37 11.00 27.64
CA ALA A 395 24.20 10.60 26.84
C ALA A 395 22.94 10.42 27.71
N ARG A 396 23.09 10.05 28.99
CA ARG A 396 21.99 9.96 29.96
C ARG A 396 21.69 11.30 30.65
N ASN A 397 22.72 12.12 30.86
CA ASN A 397 22.63 13.44 31.49
C ASN A 397 23.44 14.48 30.70
N PRO A 398 22.82 15.17 29.70
CA PRO A 398 23.53 16.12 28.83
C PRO A 398 24.23 17.26 29.58
N ASP A 399 23.71 17.65 30.74
CA ASP A 399 24.18 18.78 31.56
C ASP A 399 25.28 18.40 32.57
N TYR A 400 25.78 17.15 32.53
CA TYR A 400 26.79 16.65 33.46
C TYR A 400 28.06 17.54 33.51
N LEU A 401 28.42 18.02 34.70
CA LEU A 401 29.55 18.92 34.99
C LEU A 401 29.54 20.27 34.23
N THR A 402 28.40 20.69 33.67
CA THR A 402 28.21 22.08 33.19
C THR A 402 28.32 23.07 34.35
N VAL A 403 27.87 22.67 35.54
CA VAL A 403 28.19 23.34 36.81
C VAL A 403 29.37 22.61 37.46
N PRO A 404 30.44 23.31 37.87
CA PRO A 404 31.58 22.68 38.55
C PRO A 404 31.17 21.97 39.85
N GLU A 405 31.73 20.78 40.08
CA GLU A 405 31.54 20.00 41.31
C GLU A 405 32.87 19.83 42.05
N GLU A 406 32.88 20.12 43.36
CA GLU A 406 34.00 19.79 44.24
C GLU A 406 33.88 18.35 44.76
N ARG A 407 34.94 17.56 44.59
CA ARG A 407 34.96 16.15 44.99
C ARG A 407 36.37 15.70 45.33
N ASP A 408 36.49 14.84 46.35
CA ASP A 408 37.73 14.12 46.61
C ASP A 408 37.87 12.98 45.60
N VAL A 409 38.98 12.96 44.85
CA VAL A 409 39.26 11.95 43.83
C VAL A 409 40.71 11.51 43.90
N ALA A 410 41.02 10.32 43.37
CA ALA A 410 42.40 9.92 43.14
C ALA A 410 42.83 10.41 41.75
N VAL A 411 43.90 11.19 41.69
CA VAL A 411 44.51 11.70 40.45
C VAL A 411 45.85 11.01 40.24
N LEU A 412 46.04 10.43 39.07
CA LEU A 412 47.29 9.81 38.65
C LEU A 412 47.83 10.53 37.42
N PHE A 413 49.12 10.79 37.44
CA PHE A 413 49.89 11.15 36.25
C PHE A 413 50.87 10.03 35.94
N VAL A 414 50.92 9.65 34.67
CA VAL A 414 51.83 8.65 34.13
C VAL A 414 52.66 9.30 33.05
N ASP A 415 53.96 9.03 32.98
CA ASP A 415 54.88 9.57 31.97
C ASP A 415 55.95 8.55 31.57
N LEU A 416 56.23 8.41 30.27
CA LEU A 416 57.19 7.41 29.77
C LEU A 416 58.64 7.91 29.90
N ALA A 417 59.42 7.29 30.77
CA ALA A 417 60.78 7.74 31.07
C ALA A 417 61.74 7.51 29.88
N GLY A 418 62.36 8.59 29.41
CA GLY A 418 63.34 8.54 28.31
C GLY A 418 62.74 8.73 26.92
N PHE A 419 61.43 8.94 26.81
CA PHE A 419 60.75 9.10 25.53
C PHE A 419 61.20 10.34 24.75
N THR A 420 61.33 11.52 25.39
CA THR A 420 61.70 12.76 24.69
C THR A 420 63.02 12.64 23.92
N GLY A 421 64.07 12.08 24.53
CA GLY A 421 65.36 11.88 23.85
C GLY A 421 65.34 10.76 22.80
N MET A 422 64.37 9.85 22.89
CA MET A 422 64.19 8.76 21.93
C MET A 422 63.37 9.20 20.72
N SER A 423 62.34 10.04 20.89
CA SER A 423 61.47 10.53 19.82
C SER A 423 62.22 11.39 18.80
N GLU A 424 63.24 12.14 19.25
CA GLU A 424 64.18 12.87 18.39
C GLU A 424 64.93 11.95 17.40
N ARG A 425 65.12 10.66 17.75
CA ARG A 425 65.86 9.68 16.94
C ARG A 425 64.97 8.79 16.08
N LEU A 426 63.75 8.49 16.53
CA LEU A 426 62.86 7.50 15.91
C LEU A 426 62.07 8.03 14.69
N GLY A 427 61.91 9.34 14.57
CA GLY A 427 61.09 9.97 13.52
C GLY A 427 59.57 9.86 13.78
N ALA A 428 58.80 10.82 13.24
CA ALA A 428 57.41 11.07 13.63
C ALA A 428 56.46 9.85 13.52
N ALA A 429 56.61 9.03 12.48
CA ALA A 429 55.74 7.86 12.27
C ALA A 429 55.94 6.78 13.34
N ARG A 430 57.20 6.44 13.65
CA ARG A 430 57.51 5.41 14.67
C ARG A 430 57.25 5.93 16.08
N SER A 431 57.49 7.21 16.37
CA SER A 431 57.11 7.83 17.64
C SER A 431 55.61 7.77 17.88
N ARG A 432 54.78 8.00 16.84
CA ARG A 432 53.32 7.88 16.94
C ARG A 432 52.89 6.44 17.24
N ASP A 433 53.47 5.46 16.56
CA ASP A 433 53.09 4.05 16.75
C ASP A 433 53.49 3.57 18.17
N LEU A 434 54.65 3.98 18.68
CA LEU A 434 55.07 3.70 20.05
C LEU A 434 54.18 4.38 21.10
N LEU A 435 53.79 5.65 20.87
CA LEU A 435 52.83 6.32 21.75
C LEU A 435 51.48 5.60 21.76
N LYS A 436 51.02 5.13 20.61
CA LYS A 436 49.77 4.37 20.51
C LYS A 436 49.83 3.07 21.31
N GLU A 437 50.92 2.31 21.21
CA GLU A 437 51.12 1.09 22.01
C GLU A 437 51.14 1.38 23.52
N PHE A 438 51.88 2.42 23.94
CA PHE A 438 51.92 2.84 25.33
C PHE A 438 50.54 3.30 25.84
N HIS A 439 49.82 4.14 25.07
CA HIS A 439 48.47 4.59 25.42
C HIS A 439 47.50 3.41 25.55
N SER A 440 47.60 2.42 24.66
CA SER A 440 46.81 1.18 24.74
C SER A 440 47.07 0.42 26.04
N LEU A 441 48.34 0.20 26.42
CA LEU A 441 48.71 -0.47 27.67
C LEU A 441 48.18 0.26 28.90
N VAL A 442 48.31 1.60 28.92
CA VAL A 442 47.81 2.44 30.00
C VAL A 442 46.29 2.30 30.14
N VAL A 443 45.54 2.34 29.04
CA VAL A 443 44.07 2.16 29.06
C VAL A 443 43.67 0.75 29.49
N GLU A 444 44.35 -0.29 29.00
CA GLU A 444 44.07 -1.68 29.34
C GLU A 444 44.25 -1.98 30.83
N GLU A 445 45.22 -1.32 31.49
CA GLU A 445 45.41 -1.47 32.93
C GLU A 445 44.47 -0.57 33.76
N LEU A 446 44.14 0.63 33.29
CA LEU A 446 43.34 1.56 34.10
C LEU A 446 41.84 1.28 34.02
N LEU A 447 41.34 0.94 32.83
CA LEU A 447 39.89 0.83 32.57
C LEU A 447 39.19 -0.26 33.42
N PRO A 448 39.72 -1.50 33.56
CA PRO A 448 39.08 -2.54 34.36
C PRO A 448 39.02 -2.21 35.86
N ARG A 449 39.82 -1.24 36.31
CA ARG A 449 39.92 -0.79 37.70
C ARG A 449 39.12 0.51 37.95
N GLY A 450 38.38 1.00 36.95
CA GLY A 450 37.56 2.20 37.07
C GLY A 450 38.32 3.51 36.85
N GLY A 451 39.55 3.47 36.34
CA GLY A 451 40.30 4.68 36.00
C GLY A 451 39.80 5.32 34.70
N VAL A 452 39.50 6.61 34.73
CA VAL A 452 39.10 7.38 33.54
C VAL A 452 40.29 8.22 33.08
N VAL A 453 40.82 7.92 31.89
CA VAL A 453 41.87 8.74 31.26
C VAL A 453 41.23 10.00 30.70
N LEU A 454 41.50 11.15 31.32
CA LEU A 454 40.93 12.45 30.91
C LEU A 454 41.66 13.04 29.72
N SER A 455 42.99 12.90 29.67
CA SER A 455 43.81 13.43 28.59
C SER A 455 45.13 12.69 28.45
N PHE A 456 45.55 12.50 27.20
CA PHE A 456 46.93 12.14 26.86
C PHE A 456 47.71 13.39 26.48
N MET A 457 48.88 13.55 27.06
CA MET A 457 49.77 14.70 26.87
C MET A 457 51.10 14.22 26.28
N GLY A 458 51.07 13.80 25.01
CA GLY A 458 52.24 13.16 24.38
C GLY A 458 52.52 11.79 24.99
N ASP A 459 53.66 11.66 25.67
CA ASP A 459 54.11 10.51 26.44
C ASP A 459 53.51 10.41 27.84
N GLY A 460 52.73 11.41 28.24
CA GLY A 460 52.02 11.42 29.52
C GLY A 460 50.53 11.09 29.42
N ALA A 461 49.94 10.66 30.53
CA ALA A 461 48.50 10.50 30.71
C ALA A 461 48.04 11.05 32.06
N MET A 462 46.89 11.74 32.06
CA MET A 462 46.18 12.15 33.27
C MET A 462 44.97 11.26 33.48
N VAL A 463 44.87 10.66 34.66
CA VAL A 463 43.83 9.69 35.00
C VAL A 463 43.16 10.10 36.31
N VAL A 464 41.84 9.94 36.37
CA VAL A 464 41.04 10.20 37.56
C VAL A 464 40.20 8.98 37.92
N PHE A 465 40.21 8.62 39.20
CA PHE A 465 39.28 7.65 39.81
C PHE A 465 38.29 8.44 40.66
N GLY A 466 36.99 8.16 40.52
CA GLY A 466 35.90 9.00 41.04
C GLY A 466 35.02 9.62 39.95
N LEU A 467 35.23 9.21 38.70
CA LEU A 467 34.43 9.59 37.53
C LEU A 467 33.84 8.36 36.83
N PRO A 468 32.65 8.48 36.20
CA PRO A 468 31.71 9.60 36.32
C PRO A 468 31.05 9.66 37.71
N GLU A 469 30.94 8.51 38.38
CA GLU A 469 30.38 8.35 39.72
C GLU A 469 31.47 7.88 40.69
N PRO A 470 31.45 8.36 41.95
CA PRO A 470 32.46 7.98 42.93
C PRO A 470 32.22 6.56 43.45
N SER A 471 33.31 5.86 43.76
CA SER A 471 33.33 4.53 44.36
C SER A 471 34.19 4.52 45.62
N PRO A 472 33.77 3.83 46.71
CA PRO A 472 34.62 3.63 47.87
C PRO A 472 35.94 2.90 47.55
N GLN A 473 36.03 2.23 46.40
CA GLN A 473 37.22 1.52 45.96
C GLN A 473 38.17 2.39 45.12
N ASP A 474 37.85 3.65 44.82
CA ASP A 474 38.64 4.51 43.92
C ASP A 474 40.10 4.66 44.36
N ALA A 475 40.34 4.95 45.64
CA ALA A 475 41.68 5.06 46.20
C ALA A 475 42.45 3.73 46.10
N THR A 476 41.81 2.62 46.46
CA THR A 476 42.39 1.26 46.37
C THR A 476 42.73 0.88 44.93
N ASN A 477 41.81 1.16 44.01
CA ASN A 477 41.97 0.86 42.60
C ASN A 477 43.03 1.73 41.95
N ALA A 478 43.16 2.99 42.34
CA ALA A 478 44.25 3.88 41.92
C ALA A 478 45.62 3.31 42.30
N VAL A 479 45.80 2.84 43.54
CA VAL A 479 47.05 2.22 44.00
C VAL A 479 47.33 0.93 43.21
N ARG A 480 46.34 0.03 43.07
CA ARG A 480 46.49 -1.23 42.33
C ARG A 480 46.77 -1.00 40.84
N ALA A 481 46.12 -0.01 40.23
CA ALA A 481 46.34 0.35 38.84
C ALA A 481 47.74 0.94 38.63
N SER A 482 48.24 1.73 39.60
CA SER A 482 49.60 2.28 39.54
C SER A 482 50.66 1.18 39.44
N LEU A 483 50.53 0.14 40.26
CA LEU A 483 51.42 -1.02 40.22
C LEU A 483 51.21 -1.85 38.95
N GLY A 484 49.96 -2.02 38.52
CA GLY A 484 49.62 -2.75 37.28
C GLY A 484 50.23 -2.12 36.03
N VAL A 485 50.10 -0.80 35.88
CA VAL A 485 50.68 -0.04 34.76
C VAL A 485 52.18 -0.24 34.68
N ILE A 486 52.90 -0.19 35.79
CA ILE A 486 54.35 -0.39 35.79
C ILE A 486 54.74 -1.82 35.47
N ALA A 487 54.06 -2.80 36.03
CA ALA A 487 54.32 -4.20 35.70
C ALA A 487 54.09 -4.48 34.21
N ALA A 488 53.02 -3.93 33.64
CA ALA A 488 52.70 -4.05 32.22
C ALA A 488 53.72 -3.34 31.33
N VAL A 489 54.10 -2.09 31.66
CA VAL A 489 55.08 -1.33 30.88
C VAL A 489 56.48 -1.96 30.97
N ARG A 490 56.91 -2.44 32.16
CA ARG A 490 58.19 -3.16 32.29
C ARG A 490 58.23 -4.42 31.45
N ARG A 491 57.12 -5.18 31.43
CA ARG A 491 56.99 -6.37 30.58
C ARG A 491 57.04 -6.00 29.10
N TRP A 492 56.27 -4.98 28.69
CA TRP A 492 56.28 -4.49 27.31
C TRP A 492 57.67 -4.02 26.88
N ILE A 493 58.39 -3.26 27.70
CA ILE A 493 59.77 -2.83 27.41
C ILE A 493 60.69 -4.06 27.26
N ALA A 494 60.60 -5.04 28.15
CA ALA A 494 61.44 -6.25 28.11
C ALA A 494 61.16 -7.14 26.89
N GLU A 495 59.91 -7.24 26.46
CA GLU A 495 59.48 -8.01 25.29
C GLU A 495 59.70 -7.25 23.98
N SER A 496 59.63 -5.93 24.04
CA SER A 496 59.92 -5.08 22.90
C SER A 496 61.39 -5.19 22.56
N ARG A 497 61.70 -5.60 21.32
CA ARG A 497 63.07 -5.52 20.77
C ARG A 497 63.48 -4.06 20.48
N THR A 498 62.73 -3.11 21.00
CA THR A 498 62.87 -1.68 20.79
C THR A 498 64.06 -1.20 21.61
N GLU A 499 64.92 -0.44 20.96
CA GLU A 499 66.26 -0.06 21.39
C GLU A 499 66.32 0.46 22.84
N THR A 500 67.47 0.18 23.48
CA THR A 500 67.91 0.32 24.88
C THR A 500 67.74 1.69 25.58
N ALA A 501 66.91 2.59 25.05
CA ALA A 501 66.77 3.98 25.48
C ALA A 501 65.56 4.26 26.39
N LEU A 502 64.53 3.40 26.43
CA LEU A 502 63.41 3.55 27.36
C LEU A 502 63.83 3.10 28.77
N GLN A 503 63.57 3.95 29.75
CA GLN A 503 64.05 3.76 31.13
C GLN A 503 62.96 3.24 32.07
N GLY A 504 61.72 3.07 31.59
CA GLY A 504 60.57 2.68 32.39
C GLY A 504 59.44 3.71 32.29
N VAL A 505 58.62 3.79 33.33
CA VAL A 505 57.51 4.76 33.43
C VAL A 505 57.56 5.40 34.81
N ARG A 506 57.25 6.69 34.86
CA ARG A 506 57.10 7.45 36.10
C ARG A 506 55.63 7.64 36.39
N LEU A 507 55.24 7.40 37.64
CA LEU A 507 53.87 7.56 38.07
C LEU A 507 53.80 8.34 39.38
N GLY A 508 53.01 9.41 39.37
CA GLY A 508 52.66 10.20 40.55
C GLY A 508 51.18 10.06 40.86
N ALA A 509 50.82 9.68 42.09
CA ALA A 509 49.42 9.51 42.50
C ALA A 509 49.10 10.22 43.82
N HIS A 510 47.99 10.95 43.84
CA HIS A 510 47.52 11.69 45.00
C HIS A 510 46.00 11.60 45.16
N TYR A 511 45.51 11.74 46.39
CA TYR A 511 44.09 11.78 46.73
C TYR A 511 43.78 13.06 47.47
N GLY A 512 42.72 13.76 47.04
CA GLY A 512 42.27 14.99 47.67
C GLY A 512 41.26 15.75 46.83
N PRO A 513 40.86 16.95 47.29
CA PRO A 513 39.78 17.71 46.69
C PRO A 513 40.18 18.29 45.34
N VAL A 514 39.33 18.09 44.34
CA VAL A 514 39.42 18.71 43.02
C VAL A 514 38.08 19.31 42.61
N VAL A 515 38.13 20.28 41.71
CA VAL A 515 36.97 20.81 40.99
C VAL A 515 36.88 20.08 39.65
N LEU A 516 35.86 19.25 39.49
CA LEU A 516 35.48 18.61 38.23
C LEU A 516 34.59 19.56 37.45
N SER A 517 34.93 19.84 36.20
CA SER A 517 34.14 20.76 35.38
C SER A 517 34.28 20.47 33.89
N ARG A 518 33.31 20.96 33.13
CA ARG A 518 33.38 21.05 31.67
C ARG A 518 34.01 22.38 31.27
N LEU A 519 35.16 22.33 30.61
CA LEU A 519 35.98 23.50 30.27
C LEU A 519 36.15 23.60 28.75
N GLY A 520 36.17 24.82 28.21
CA GLY A 520 36.34 25.08 26.77
C GLY A 520 35.29 26.04 26.20
N HIS A 521 35.33 26.24 24.89
CA HIS A 521 34.29 26.99 24.16
C HIS A 521 33.04 26.11 23.98
N ASP A 522 31.85 26.70 23.78
CA ASP A 522 30.58 25.96 23.67
C ASP A 522 30.60 24.85 22.60
N ASP A 523 31.33 25.09 21.50
CA ASP A 523 31.49 24.12 20.41
C ASP A 523 32.66 23.13 20.61
N ALA A 524 33.48 23.30 21.65
CA ALA A 524 34.66 22.48 21.94
C ALA A 524 34.93 22.39 23.45
N GLN A 525 34.11 21.60 24.13
CA GLN A 525 34.18 21.37 25.57
C GLN A 525 34.87 20.03 25.91
N HIS A 526 35.65 20.01 26.98
CA HIS A 526 36.25 18.79 27.55
C HIS A 526 36.04 18.75 29.06
N ILE A 527 35.88 17.53 29.60
CA ILE A 527 35.78 17.34 31.05
C ILE A 527 37.18 17.23 31.62
N THR A 528 37.45 17.99 32.67
CA THR A 528 38.75 18.04 33.31
C THR A 528 38.62 18.18 34.83
N ALA A 529 39.70 17.85 35.53
CA ALA A 529 39.85 18.09 36.96
C ALA A 529 40.87 19.22 37.19
N THR A 530 40.53 20.17 38.06
CA THR A 530 41.40 21.30 38.41
C THR A 530 41.51 21.42 39.93
N GLY A 531 42.64 21.92 40.44
CA GLY A 531 42.85 22.11 41.88
C GLY A 531 44.30 21.83 42.31
N ASP A 532 44.60 22.09 43.58
CA ASP A 532 45.93 21.85 44.14
C ASP A 532 46.30 20.36 44.07
N SER A 533 45.35 19.45 44.33
CA SER A 533 45.58 18.00 44.31
C SER A 533 46.01 17.47 42.93
N VAL A 534 45.54 18.07 41.83
CA VAL A 534 45.99 17.72 40.47
C VAL A 534 47.45 18.13 40.26
N ASN A 535 47.81 19.34 40.70
CA ASN A 535 49.19 19.83 40.61
C ASN A 535 50.15 19.02 41.49
N VAL A 536 49.71 18.59 42.68
CA VAL A 536 50.47 17.71 43.56
C VAL A 536 50.74 16.38 42.86
N ALA A 537 49.72 15.71 42.31
CA ALA A 537 49.87 14.44 41.61
C ALA A 537 50.90 14.52 40.48
N SER A 538 50.86 15.58 39.67
CA SER A 538 51.84 15.80 38.58
C SER A 538 53.27 16.00 39.12
N ARG A 539 53.44 16.79 40.19
CA ARG A 539 54.76 17.04 40.82
C ARG A 539 55.36 15.81 41.49
N LEU A 540 54.55 14.85 41.92
CA LEU A 540 55.06 13.58 42.47
C LEU A 540 55.90 12.80 41.44
N MET A 541 55.68 12.98 40.14
CA MET A 541 56.57 12.40 39.12
C MET A 541 57.97 13.04 39.13
N GLU A 542 58.08 14.34 39.40
CA GLU A 542 59.37 15.02 39.55
C GLU A 542 60.11 14.52 40.79
N VAL A 543 59.37 14.27 41.88
CA VAL A 543 59.91 13.63 43.09
C VAL A 543 60.46 12.24 42.75
N GLY A 544 59.70 11.43 42.00
CA GLY A 544 60.13 10.10 41.58
C GLY A 544 61.43 10.14 40.79
N LYS A 545 61.56 11.11 39.87
CA LYS A 545 62.79 11.36 39.12
C LYS A 545 63.97 11.72 40.03
N ALA A 546 63.78 12.61 41.02
CA ALA A 546 64.85 12.99 41.94
C ALA A 546 65.27 11.85 42.87
N GLN A 547 64.30 11.00 43.27
CA GLN A 547 64.50 9.91 44.22
C GLN A 547 64.81 8.56 43.58
N HIS A 548 64.89 8.51 42.24
CA HIS A 548 65.08 7.28 41.46
C HIS A 548 64.00 6.23 41.77
N ALA A 549 62.75 6.67 41.82
CA ALA A 549 61.56 5.85 42.03
C ALA A 549 60.64 5.92 40.81
N ASP A 550 60.07 4.77 40.44
CA ASP A 550 59.13 4.64 39.33
C ASP A 550 57.71 5.02 39.77
N ILE A 551 57.35 4.80 41.04
CA ILE A 551 56.07 5.20 41.63
C ILE A 551 56.31 6.11 42.81
N VAL A 552 55.53 7.19 42.86
CA VAL A 552 55.38 8.02 44.04
C VAL A 552 53.90 8.17 44.38
N ILE A 553 53.49 7.63 45.53
CA ILE A 553 52.12 7.76 46.04
C ILE A 553 52.14 8.63 47.30
N SER A 554 51.28 9.64 47.37
CA SER A 554 51.15 10.45 48.60
C SER A 554 50.57 9.62 49.75
N ALA A 555 50.97 9.92 51.00
CA ALA A 555 50.35 9.32 52.18
C ALA A 555 48.83 9.50 52.20
N ALA A 556 48.33 10.65 51.75
CA ALA A 556 46.89 10.92 51.65
C ALA A 556 46.12 9.89 50.79
N LEU A 557 46.72 9.38 49.72
CA LEU A 557 46.12 8.31 48.91
C LEU A 557 46.29 6.95 49.58
N TRP A 558 47.46 6.69 50.15
CA TRP A 558 47.76 5.42 50.82
C TRP A 558 46.87 5.17 52.04
N ASP A 559 46.61 6.20 52.84
CA ASP A 559 45.85 6.10 54.10
C ASP A 559 44.35 5.85 53.85
N VAL A 560 43.84 6.26 52.70
CA VAL A 560 42.44 6.03 52.28
C VAL A 560 42.27 4.69 51.56
N ALA A 561 43.32 4.18 50.93
CA ALA A 561 43.30 2.93 50.18
C ALA A 561 43.28 1.71 51.12
N ASP A 562 42.49 0.69 50.77
CA ASP A 562 42.64 -0.66 51.32
C ASP A 562 43.82 -1.35 50.65
N THR A 563 44.97 -1.32 51.32
CA THR A 563 46.23 -1.87 50.80
C THR A 563 46.41 -3.36 51.12
N ALA A 564 45.36 -4.07 51.54
CA ALA A 564 45.44 -5.51 51.73
C ALA A 564 45.83 -6.23 50.42
N GLY A 565 46.93 -6.98 50.47
CA GLY A 565 47.47 -7.71 49.32
C GLY A 565 48.21 -6.85 48.29
N VAL A 566 48.48 -5.58 48.60
CA VAL A 566 49.27 -4.67 47.75
C VAL A 566 50.75 -4.76 48.16
N GLU A 567 51.65 -4.72 47.18
CA GLU A 567 53.10 -4.69 47.43
C GLU A 567 53.51 -3.44 48.22
N LEU A 568 54.23 -3.62 49.32
CA LEU A 568 54.67 -2.52 50.18
C LEU A 568 55.70 -1.64 49.46
N PRO A 569 55.72 -0.32 49.73
CA PRO A 569 56.72 0.56 49.16
C PRO A 569 58.12 0.19 49.63
N ALA A 570 59.10 0.42 48.76
CA ALA A 570 60.51 0.21 49.07
C ALA A 570 60.97 1.11 50.22
N ARG A 571 60.46 2.35 50.26
CA ARG A 571 60.69 3.29 51.37
C ARG A 571 59.63 4.38 51.47
N TRP A 572 59.56 5.00 52.64
CA TRP A 572 58.76 6.19 52.94
C TRP A 572 59.68 7.38 53.18
N GLU A 573 59.38 8.52 52.55
CA GLU A 573 60.17 9.75 52.72
C GLU A 573 59.26 10.96 52.89
N VAL A 574 59.78 11.99 53.57
CA VAL A 574 59.14 13.31 53.67
C VAL A 574 59.88 14.24 52.71
N VAL A 575 59.21 14.64 51.64
CA VAL A 575 59.81 15.41 50.55
C VAL A 575 59.15 16.77 50.40
N PRO A 576 59.91 17.84 50.12
CA PRO A 576 59.31 19.13 49.78
C PRO A 576 58.64 19.05 48.41
N ILE A 577 57.36 19.44 48.33
CA ILE A 577 56.67 19.60 47.05
C ILE A 577 56.80 21.06 46.63
N ARG A 578 57.40 21.30 45.47
CA ARG A 578 57.57 22.64 44.90
C ARG A 578 56.24 23.38 44.93
N GLY A 579 56.20 24.60 45.47
CA GLY A 579 54.99 25.42 45.52
C GLY A 579 54.06 25.16 46.73
N ARG A 580 54.39 24.24 47.62
CA ARG A 580 53.77 24.11 48.96
C ARG A 580 54.77 24.50 50.05
N GLY A 581 54.25 25.08 51.14
CA GLY A 581 55.04 25.43 52.33
C GLY A 581 55.36 24.23 53.24
N GLU A 582 54.64 23.12 53.09
CA GLU A 582 54.78 21.91 53.92
C GLU A 582 55.31 20.73 53.11
N ALA A 583 56.24 19.98 53.71
CA ALA A 583 56.75 18.74 53.13
C ALA A 583 55.70 17.62 53.24
N MET A 584 55.64 16.76 52.23
CA MET A 584 54.65 15.69 52.12
C MET A 584 55.31 14.33 52.34
N LYS A 585 54.67 13.48 53.15
CA LYS A 585 55.06 12.07 53.27
C LYS A 585 54.59 11.30 52.03
N VAL A 586 55.53 10.61 51.38
CA VAL A 586 55.29 9.85 50.15
C VAL A 586 55.87 8.43 50.25
N ALA A 587 55.20 7.49 49.60
CA ALA A 587 55.62 6.12 49.43
C ALA A 587 56.29 5.95 48.05
N LEU A 588 57.45 5.29 48.02
CA LEU A 588 58.30 5.17 46.84
C LEU A 588 58.49 3.69 46.45
N TRP A 589 58.28 3.35 45.17
CA TRP A 589 58.60 2.04 44.58
C TRP A 589 59.63 2.20 43.46
N SER A 590 60.52 1.21 43.31
CA SER A 590 61.64 1.21 42.36
C SER A 590 61.69 -0.02 41.49
#